data_AF-A0AA46P077-F1
#
_entry.id   AF-A0AA46P077-F1
#
_cell.length_a   1.000
_cell.length_b   1.000
_cell.length_c   1.000
_cell.angle_alpha   90.00
_cell.angle_beta   90.00
_cell.angle_gamma   90.00
#
_symmetry.space_group_name_H-M   'P 1'
#
loop_
_entity.id
_entity.type
_entity.pdbx_description
1 polymer ?
#
loop_
_entity_poly.entity_id
_entity_poly.type
_entity_poly.pdbx_seq_one_letter_code
_entity_poly.pdbx_strand_id
1 'polypeptide(L)'
;MRIWMLVDLEPGYERLHVGDTIEGTTEWCLPHMLPPELISRNLPAHVERVPASTPGGFDRVAHLGDGVSALLPPGYPEDGRDTVSGCLLYDRYLGVFHRTVPTARGRIVRRGWITQLANRTPTRYPGWYSVHPSGPPTLWEGGGRIPAERTVTWDCVLLDTQGC
;
A
#
# COMPACT_ATOMS: atom_id res chain seq x y z
N MET A 1 16.45 -2.51 2.35
CA MET A 1 15.46 -3.55 1.93
C MET A 1 14.76 -3.09 0.65
N ARG A 2 14.19 -4.00 -0.16
CA ARG A 2 13.24 -3.63 -1.23
C ARG A 2 11.83 -4.08 -0.87
N ILE A 3 10.88 -3.16 -0.94
CA ILE A 3 9.50 -3.41 -0.50
C ILE A 3 8.52 -2.65 -1.38
N TRP A 4 7.45 -3.33 -1.79
CA TRP A 4 6.36 -2.67 -2.52
C TRP A 4 5.53 -1.81 -1.59
N MET A 5 5.04 -0.69 -2.12
CA MET A 5 4.12 0.21 -1.46
C MET A 5 2.98 0.58 -2.41
N LEU A 6 1.74 0.43 -1.95
CA LEU A 6 0.57 1.04 -2.57
C LEU A 6 0.55 2.53 -2.22
N VAL A 7 0.28 3.34 -3.22
CA VAL A 7 0.12 4.78 -3.07
C VAL A 7 -1.32 5.09 -3.45
N ASP A 8 -2.03 5.79 -2.56
CA ASP A 8 -3.38 6.26 -2.84
C ASP A 8 -3.39 7.17 -4.10
N LEU A 9 -4.51 7.19 -4.82
CA LEU A 9 -4.70 7.96 -6.06
C LEU A 9 -4.94 9.45 -5.78
N GLU A 10 -4.48 9.95 -4.64
CA GLU A 10 -4.66 11.33 -4.26
C GLU A 10 -3.77 12.29 -5.05
N PRO A 11 -4.22 13.55 -5.25
CA PRO A 11 -3.46 14.56 -5.95
C PRO A 11 -2.08 14.83 -5.31
N GLY A 12 -1.05 14.91 -6.16
CA GLY A 12 0.35 15.17 -5.81
C GLY A 12 1.26 13.98 -6.14
N TYR A 13 0.74 12.75 -6.05
CA TYR A 13 1.52 11.53 -6.24
C TYR A 13 1.59 11.05 -7.69
N GLU A 14 0.78 11.63 -8.59
CA GLU A 14 0.95 11.45 -10.03
C GLU A 14 2.34 11.88 -10.53
N ARG A 15 2.99 12.76 -9.75
CA ARG A 15 4.32 13.35 -10.02
C ARG A 15 5.48 12.51 -9.50
N LEU A 16 5.24 11.38 -8.85
CA LEU A 16 6.31 10.49 -8.41
C LEU A 16 6.91 9.72 -9.60
N HIS A 17 8.22 9.77 -9.70
CA HIS A 17 9.01 9.10 -10.72
C HIS A 17 10.03 8.15 -10.08
N VAL A 18 10.49 7.20 -10.90
CA VAL A 18 11.65 6.39 -10.54
C VAL A 18 12.84 7.32 -10.30
N GLY A 19 13.49 7.15 -9.15
CA GLY A 19 14.60 7.97 -8.69
C GLY A 19 14.22 8.92 -7.56
N ASP A 20 12.95 9.29 -7.42
CA ASP A 20 12.47 10.17 -6.34
C ASP A 20 12.51 9.46 -4.99
N THR A 21 12.62 10.23 -3.91
CA THR A 21 12.44 9.74 -2.54
C THR A 21 11.01 10.04 -2.09
N ILE A 22 10.33 9.03 -1.57
CA ILE A 22 9.04 9.17 -0.88
C ILE A 22 9.22 8.84 0.59
N GLU A 23 8.55 9.63 1.43
CA GLU A 23 8.40 9.38 2.86
C GLU A 23 6.92 9.51 3.21
N GLY A 24 6.43 8.60 4.04
CA GLY A 24 5.02 8.58 4.35
C GLY A 24 4.64 7.69 5.51
N THR A 25 3.43 7.93 5.99
CA THR A 25 2.76 7.15 7.03
C THR A 25 2.21 5.87 6.42
N THR A 26 2.41 4.74 7.10
CA THR A 26 2.29 3.43 6.45
C THR A 26 1.47 2.44 7.26
N GLU A 27 0.54 1.78 6.60
CA GLU A 27 -0.11 0.57 7.10
C GLU A 27 0.27 -0.65 6.25
N TRP A 28 -0.14 -1.83 6.71
CA TRP A 28 0.21 -3.09 6.07
C TRP A 28 -0.97 -3.69 5.32
N CYS A 29 -0.84 -3.81 4.00
CA CYS A 29 -1.88 -4.39 3.15
C CYS A 29 -1.80 -5.93 3.12
N LEU A 30 -2.97 -6.57 3.25
CA LEU A 30 -3.10 -8.03 3.27
C LEU A 30 -2.83 -8.66 1.88
N PRO A 31 -2.04 -9.75 1.80
CA PRO A 31 -1.69 -10.44 0.55
C PRO A 31 -2.85 -10.80 -0.38
N HIS A 32 -4.02 -11.16 0.16
CA HIS A 32 -5.16 -11.61 -0.63
C HIS A 32 -5.80 -10.49 -1.46
N MET A 33 -5.48 -9.23 -1.16
CA MET A 33 -5.97 -8.05 -1.89
C MET A 33 -5.02 -7.62 -3.02
N LEU A 34 -3.87 -8.31 -3.17
CA LEU A 34 -2.76 -7.86 -3.99
C LEU A 34 -2.47 -8.82 -5.15
N PRO A 35 -1.96 -8.32 -6.29
CA PRO A 35 -1.26 -9.16 -7.25
C PRO A 35 -0.08 -9.88 -6.59
N PRO A 36 0.20 -11.16 -6.92
CA PRO A 36 1.29 -11.92 -6.31
C PRO A 36 2.67 -11.25 -6.37
N GLU A 37 2.90 -10.43 -7.40
CA GLU A 37 4.14 -9.70 -7.66
C GLU A 37 4.42 -8.59 -6.63
N LEU A 38 3.37 -8.07 -5.98
CA LEU A 38 3.48 -7.00 -4.98
C LEU A 38 3.64 -7.55 -3.55
N ILE A 39 3.45 -8.85 -3.37
CA ILE A 39 3.57 -9.48 -2.05
C ILE A 39 5.07 -9.62 -1.74
N SER A 40 5.58 -8.75 -0.88
CA SER A 40 6.87 -8.92 -0.23
C SER A 40 6.74 -10.04 0.80
N ARG A 41 7.51 -11.12 0.65
CA ARG A 41 7.29 -12.37 1.40
C ARG A 41 8.30 -12.53 2.53
N ASN A 42 7.82 -13.03 3.66
CA ASN A 42 8.62 -13.46 4.81
C ASN A 42 9.62 -12.40 5.28
N LEU A 43 9.20 -11.14 5.31
CA LEU A 43 10.03 -10.04 5.77
C LEU A 43 10.19 -10.12 7.29
N PRO A 44 11.42 -10.17 7.82
CA PRO A 44 11.64 -10.13 9.26
C PRO A 44 11.07 -8.84 9.87
N ALA A 45 10.33 -8.98 10.96
CA ALA A 45 9.72 -7.88 11.66
C ALA A 45 9.85 -8.05 13.18
N HIS A 46 9.93 -6.93 13.89
CA HIS A 46 9.61 -6.86 15.30
C HIS A 46 8.23 -6.21 15.46
N VAL A 47 7.26 -6.96 15.97
CA VAL A 47 5.90 -6.50 16.22
C VAL A 47 5.79 -5.94 17.62
N GLU A 48 5.39 -4.68 17.72
CA GLU A 48 5.17 -3.99 18.98
C GLU A 48 3.70 -3.68 19.18
N ARG A 49 3.21 -3.92 20.40
CA ARG A 49 1.90 -3.47 20.84
C ARG A 49 1.99 -2.04 21.33
N VAL A 50 1.21 -1.16 20.72
CA VAL A 50 1.18 0.28 21.05
C VAL A 50 -0.22 0.72 21.47
N PRO A 51 -0.38 1.76 22.30
CA PRO A 51 -1.70 2.24 22.68
C PRO A 51 -2.50 2.71 21.45
N ALA A 52 -3.76 2.28 21.34
CA ALA A 52 -4.67 2.77 20.32
C ALA A 52 -5.24 4.15 20.69
N SER A 53 -5.97 4.75 19.75
CA SER A 53 -6.76 5.98 19.99
C SER A 53 -7.94 5.74 20.95
N THR A 54 -8.45 4.50 21.02
CA THR A 54 -9.54 4.13 21.92
C THR A 54 -9.03 3.79 23.32
N PRO A 55 -9.71 4.24 24.39
CA PRO A 55 -9.31 3.91 25.76
C PRO A 55 -9.26 2.39 26.01
N GLY A 56 -8.11 1.91 26.49
CA GLY A 56 -7.87 0.49 26.74
C GLY A 56 -7.63 -0.36 25.47
N GLY A 57 -7.71 0.24 24.29
CA GLY A 57 -7.37 -0.39 23.03
C GLY A 57 -5.87 -0.39 22.76
N PHE A 58 -5.45 -1.28 21.86
CA PHE A 58 -4.08 -1.32 21.37
C PHE A 58 -4.07 -1.55 19.86
N ASP A 59 -3.07 -0.96 19.22
CA ASP A 59 -2.70 -1.20 17.84
C ASP A 59 -1.43 -2.06 17.81
N ARG A 60 -1.08 -2.60 16.64
CA ARG A 60 0.18 -3.30 16.43
C ARG A 60 0.98 -2.64 15.33
N VAL A 61 2.28 -2.49 15.56
CA VAL A 61 3.21 -1.91 14.59
C VAL A 61 4.29 -2.94 14.29
N ALA A 62 4.47 -3.27 13.02
CA ALA A 62 5.60 -4.05 12.54
C ALA A 62 6.77 -3.12 12.24
N HIS A 63 7.92 -3.36 12.86
CA HIS A 63 9.19 -2.71 12.57
C HIS A 63 10.03 -3.63 11.67
N LEU A 64 10.26 -3.24 10.42
CA LEU A 64 10.86 -4.06 9.37
C LEU A 64 12.37 -3.82 9.18
N GLY A 65 12.95 -2.93 9.98
CA GLY A 65 14.32 -2.45 9.83
C GLY A 65 14.44 -1.28 8.84
N ASP A 66 15.64 -0.69 8.75
CA ASP A 66 15.95 0.44 7.84
C ASP A 66 14.97 1.64 7.96
N GLY A 67 14.46 1.92 9.16
CA GLY A 67 13.51 3.01 9.39
C GLY A 67 12.12 2.77 8.78
N VAL A 68 11.79 1.52 8.44
CA VAL A 68 10.48 1.13 7.92
C VAL A 68 9.66 0.52 9.05
N SER A 69 8.47 1.08 9.24
CA SER A 69 7.45 0.55 10.15
C SER A 69 6.08 0.59 9.49
N ALA A 70 5.15 -0.26 9.92
CA ALA A 70 3.80 -0.27 9.39
C ALA A 70 2.77 -0.69 10.44
N LEU A 71 1.60 -0.05 10.42
CA LEU A 71 0.46 -0.48 11.22
C LEU A 71 -0.05 -1.83 10.69
N LEU A 72 -0.19 -2.83 11.55
CA LEU A 72 -0.69 -4.14 11.17
C LEU A 72 -2.22 -4.22 11.30
N PRO A 73 -2.93 -4.74 10.29
CA PRO A 73 -4.34 -5.01 10.43
C PRO A 73 -4.58 -6.22 11.35
N PRO A 74 -5.82 -6.43 11.84
CA PRO A 74 -6.18 -7.63 12.57
C PRO A 74 -5.83 -8.91 11.78
N GLY A 75 -5.33 -9.94 12.48
CA GLY A 75 -4.98 -11.23 11.87
C GLY A 75 -3.51 -11.41 11.49
N TYR A 76 -2.65 -10.42 11.73
CA TYR A 76 -1.19 -10.56 11.67
C TYR A 76 -0.58 -11.06 12.99
N PRO A 77 0.72 -11.45 12.98
CA PRO A 77 1.37 -12.09 14.11
C PRO A 77 1.26 -11.36 15.44
N GLU A 78 1.46 -12.13 16.51
CA GLU A 78 1.51 -11.63 17.89
C GLU A 78 2.77 -10.79 18.14
N ASP A 79 2.85 -10.23 19.33
CA ASP A 79 3.91 -9.30 19.73
C ASP A 79 5.27 -10.04 19.79
N GLY A 80 6.35 -9.41 19.32
CA GLY A 80 7.70 -9.98 19.31
C GLY A 80 8.31 -10.13 17.91
N ARG A 81 9.31 -11.00 17.78
CA ARG A 81 9.99 -11.24 16.49
C ARG A 81 9.21 -12.25 15.66
N ASP A 82 8.87 -11.87 14.43
CA ASP A 82 8.21 -12.75 13.47
C ASP A 82 8.59 -12.36 12.02
N THR A 83 7.89 -12.93 11.06
CA THR A 83 7.93 -12.59 9.66
C THR A 83 6.55 -12.14 9.19
N VAL A 84 6.50 -11.13 8.35
CA VAL A 84 5.27 -10.65 7.73
C VAL A 84 5.37 -10.76 6.21
N SER A 85 4.25 -11.08 5.56
CA SER A 85 4.14 -11.07 4.11
C SER A 85 3.04 -10.10 3.70
N GLY A 86 3.25 -9.27 2.69
CA GLY A 86 2.28 -8.26 2.29
C GLY A 86 2.93 -7.13 1.51
N CYS A 87 2.33 -5.95 1.59
CA CYS A 87 2.80 -4.73 0.93
C CYS A 87 2.56 -3.56 1.87
N LEU A 88 3.41 -2.54 1.82
CA LEU A 88 3.09 -1.28 2.48
C LEU A 88 1.89 -0.64 1.78
N LEU A 89 1.08 0.09 2.52
CA LEU A 89 0.12 1.03 1.99
C LEU A 89 0.42 2.38 2.61
N TYR A 90 0.60 3.38 1.76
CA TYR A 90 0.68 4.76 2.20
C TYR A 90 -0.72 5.28 2.52
N ASP A 91 -0.95 5.69 3.77
CA ASP A 91 -2.20 6.31 4.22
C ASP A 91 -1.87 7.62 4.94
N ARG A 92 -2.16 8.75 4.30
CA ARG A 92 -1.91 10.08 4.86
C ARG A 92 -2.81 10.42 6.04
N TYR A 93 -3.94 9.74 6.20
CA TYR A 93 -4.91 9.99 7.25
C TYR A 93 -4.75 9.01 8.42
N LEU A 94 -3.72 8.16 8.38
CA LEU A 94 -3.47 7.19 9.44
C LEU A 94 -3.43 7.85 10.83
N GLY A 95 -2.80 9.03 10.93
CA GLY A 95 -2.74 9.82 12.17
C GLY A 95 -4.06 10.48 12.61
N VAL A 96 -5.10 10.47 11.77
CA VAL A 96 -6.46 10.90 12.16
C VAL A 96 -7.13 9.80 13.00
N PHE A 97 -6.86 8.54 12.71
CA PHE A 97 -7.52 7.39 13.34
C PHE A 97 -6.65 6.70 14.39
N HIS A 98 -5.32 6.78 14.25
CA HIS A 98 -4.37 6.07 15.10
C HIS A 98 -3.47 7.03 15.87
N ARG A 99 -3.20 6.65 17.12
CA ARG A 99 -2.31 7.40 18.01
C ARG A 99 -0.85 7.24 17.61
N THR A 100 -0.48 6.02 17.21
CA THR A 100 0.87 5.73 16.73
C THR A 100 0.85 5.75 15.22
N VAL A 101 1.76 6.51 14.63
CA VAL A 101 1.81 6.75 13.19
C VAL A 101 3.13 6.21 12.64
N PRO A 102 3.18 4.92 12.29
CA PRO A 102 4.36 4.33 11.67
C PRO A 102 4.65 4.96 10.30
N THR A 103 5.91 4.94 9.92
CA THR A 103 6.39 5.55 8.68
C THR A 103 7.36 4.65 7.92
N ALA A 104 7.50 4.94 6.63
CA ALA A 104 8.55 4.41 5.78
C ALA A 104 9.13 5.53 4.90
N ARG A 105 10.43 5.43 4.60
CA ARG A 105 11.13 6.28 3.63
C ARG A 105 11.91 5.40 2.66
N GLY A 106 11.86 5.73 1.38
CA GLY A 106 12.50 4.92 0.34
C GLY A 106 12.69 5.68 -0.96
N ARG A 107 13.71 5.28 -1.71
CA ARG A 107 13.89 5.71 -3.09
C ARG A 107 13.06 4.83 -4.02
N ILE A 108 12.31 5.43 -4.93
CA ILE A 108 11.48 4.70 -5.90
C ILE A 108 12.39 4.10 -6.96
N VAL A 109 12.38 2.77 -7.07
CA VAL A 109 13.17 2.05 -8.08
C VAL A 109 12.30 1.46 -9.19
N ARG A 110 11.00 1.23 -8.94
CA ARG A 110 9.99 0.87 -9.95
C ARG A 110 8.66 1.53 -9.62
N ARG A 111 7.83 1.71 -10.64
CA ARG A 111 6.46 2.22 -10.54
C ARG A 111 5.54 1.41 -11.47
N GLY A 112 4.31 1.20 -11.04
CA GLY A 112 3.26 0.60 -11.85
C GLY A 112 1.87 0.91 -11.32
N TRP A 113 0.87 0.29 -11.93
CA TRP A 113 -0.53 0.37 -11.52
C TRP A 113 -1.09 -1.02 -11.23
N ILE A 114 -1.91 -1.14 -10.20
CA ILE A 114 -2.80 -2.28 -10.05
C ILE A 114 -4.03 -2.01 -10.91
N THR A 115 -4.39 -2.98 -11.76
CA THR A 115 -5.56 -2.87 -12.63
C THR A 115 -6.47 -4.08 -12.53
N GLN A 116 -7.76 -3.85 -12.75
CA GLN A 116 -8.82 -4.88 -12.80
C GLN A 116 -9.77 -4.60 -13.97
N LEU A 117 -10.64 -5.57 -14.29
CA LEU A 117 -11.69 -5.36 -15.30
C LEU A 117 -12.68 -4.30 -14.80
N ALA A 118 -13.04 -3.37 -15.68
CA ALA A 118 -13.92 -2.25 -15.38
C ALA A 118 -15.36 -2.57 -15.78
N ASN A 119 -16.18 -3.01 -14.82
CA ASN A 119 -17.62 -3.16 -15.04
C ASN A 119 -18.28 -1.79 -14.93
N ARG A 120 -18.82 -1.30 -16.05
CA ARG A 120 -19.40 0.04 -16.14
C ARG A 120 -20.91 -0.03 -16.10
N THR A 121 -21.50 0.55 -15.06
CA THR A 121 -22.94 0.68 -14.93
C THR A 121 -23.34 2.11 -15.26
N PRO A 122 -24.21 2.35 -16.25
CA PRO A 122 -24.70 3.70 -16.54
C PRO A 122 -25.33 4.34 -15.30
N THR A 123 -25.06 5.62 -15.09
CA THR A 123 -25.72 6.40 -14.04
C THR A 123 -26.96 7.11 -14.58
N ARG A 124 -27.68 7.85 -13.72
CA ARG A 124 -28.79 8.73 -14.14
C ARG A 124 -28.35 9.91 -15.02
N TYR A 125 -27.05 10.19 -15.10
CA TYR A 125 -26.51 11.30 -15.89
C TYR A 125 -25.97 10.78 -17.24
N PRO A 126 -26.46 11.32 -18.38
CA PRO A 126 -26.04 10.85 -19.70
C PRO A 126 -24.52 10.89 -19.89
N GLY A 127 -23.94 9.78 -20.33
CA GLY A 127 -22.50 9.64 -20.57
C GLY A 127 -21.65 9.31 -19.34
N TRP A 128 -22.25 9.24 -18.14
CA TRP A 128 -21.55 8.93 -16.89
C TRP A 128 -21.80 7.48 -16.47
N TYR A 129 -20.75 6.83 -15.97
CA TYR A 129 -20.79 5.45 -15.52
C TYR A 129 -20.16 5.33 -14.13
N SER A 130 -20.77 4.50 -13.29
CA SER A 130 -20.09 3.95 -12.11
C SER A 130 -19.18 2.82 -12.58
N VAL A 131 -17.92 2.82 -12.12
CA VAL A 131 -16.96 1.78 -12.44
C VAL A 131 -16.79 0.87 -11.23
N HIS A 132 -17.07 -0.41 -11.40
CA HIS A 132 -16.86 -1.44 -10.39
C HIS A 132 -15.73 -2.37 -10.85
N PRO A 133 -14.56 -2.34 -10.19
CA PRO A 133 -13.49 -3.30 -10.46
C PRO A 133 -13.97 -4.74 -10.27
N SER A 134 -13.55 -5.65 -11.14
CA SER A 134 -13.87 -7.07 -11.03
C SER A 134 -12.74 -7.99 -11.51
N GLY A 135 -12.81 -9.25 -11.09
CA GLY A 135 -11.77 -10.24 -11.36
C GLY A 135 -10.49 -10.02 -10.52
N PRO A 136 -9.46 -10.84 -10.72
CA PRO A 136 -8.21 -10.72 -9.96
C PRO A 136 -7.45 -9.43 -10.33
N PRO A 137 -6.79 -8.79 -9.35
CA PRO A 137 -5.92 -7.65 -9.60
C PRO A 137 -4.63 -8.09 -10.32
N THR A 138 -4.14 -7.26 -11.25
CA THR A 138 -2.89 -7.51 -11.97
C THR A 138 -2.02 -6.27 -11.99
N LEU A 139 -0.71 -6.44 -11.89
CA LEU A 139 0.28 -5.38 -12.04
C LEU A 139 0.42 -4.98 -13.53
N TRP A 140 0.45 -3.66 -13.78
CA TRP A 140 0.74 -3.05 -15.07
C TRP A 140 1.92 -2.08 -14.94
N GLU A 141 3.07 -2.43 -15.54
CA GLU A 141 4.30 -1.61 -15.49
C GLU A 141 4.68 -0.99 -16.86
N GLY A 142 3.83 -1.16 -17.88
CA GLY A 142 4.22 -0.94 -19.27
C GLY A 142 4.36 0.52 -19.73
N GLY A 143 4.16 1.53 -18.87
CA GLY A 143 4.23 2.96 -19.23
C GLY A 143 3.25 3.42 -20.34
N GLY A 144 2.46 2.50 -20.87
CA GLY A 144 1.48 2.73 -21.93
C GLY A 144 0.08 2.92 -21.40
N ARG A 145 -0.82 3.29 -22.31
CA ARG A 145 -2.23 3.50 -22.00
C ARG A 145 -2.85 2.22 -21.46
N ILE A 146 -3.54 2.34 -20.33
CA ILE A 146 -4.33 1.24 -19.77
C ILE A 146 -5.50 0.93 -20.71
N PRO A 147 -5.73 -0.35 -21.08
CA PRO A 147 -6.82 -0.74 -21.94
C PRO A 147 -8.17 -0.26 -21.42
N ALA A 148 -9.09 0.11 -22.33
CA ALA A 148 -10.36 0.73 -21.96
C ALA A 148 -11.25 -0.20 -21.10
N GLU A 149 -11.11 -1.51 -21.25
CA GLU A 149 -11.79 -2.54 -20.47
C GLU A 149 -11.25 -2.68 -19.04
N ARG A 150 -10.15 -2.01 -18.69
CA ARG A 150 -9.55 -2.03 -17.36
C ARG A 150 -9.71 -0.69 -16.64
N THR A 151 -9.58 -0.74 -15.32
CA THR A 151 -9.47 0.43 -14.45
C THR A 151 -8.30 0.28 -13.51
N VAL A 152 -7.66 1.39 -13.17
CA VAL A 152 -6.70 1.47 -12.06
C VAL A 152 -7.47 1.34 -10.76
N THR A 153 -6.93 0.58 -9.82
CA THR A 153 -7.40 0.54 -8.43
C THR A 153 -6.37 1.09 -7.45
N TRP A 154 -5.08 1.03 -7.78
CA TRP A 154 -3.99 1.61 -7.00
C TRP A 154 -2.81 2.03 -7.89
N ASP A 155 -2.13 3.12 -7.52
CA ASP A 155 -0.73 3.33 -7.90
C ASP A 155 0.15 2.45 -6.99
N CYS A 156 1.29 1.98 -7.49
CA CYS A 156 2.23 1.22 -6.69
C CYS A 156 3.68 1.52 -7.07
N VAL A 157 4.56 1.46 -6.07
CA VAL A 157 5.98 1.73 -6.22
C VAL A 157 6.80 0.67 -5.48
N LEU A 158 7.93 0.28 -6.06
CA LEU A 158 8.94 -0.50 -5.35
C LEU A 158 9.93 0.49 -4.73
N LEU A 159 10.07 0.43 -3.41
CA LEU A 159 11.01 1.23 -2.66
C LEU A 159 12.31 0.48 -2.44
N ASP A 160 13.43 1.19 -2.55
CA ASP A 160 14.70 0.81 -1.95
C ASP A 160 14.91 1.66 -0.69
N THR A 161 14.96 1.00 0.46
CA THR A 161 14.97 1.64 1.79
C THR A 161 16.38 1.83 2.34
N GLN A 162 17.41 1.30 1.66
CA GLN A 162 18.82 1.39 2.09
C GLN A 162 19.60 2.52 1.42
N GLY A 163 19.03 3.16 0.38
CA GLY A 163 19.69 4.20 -0.40
C GLY A 163 19.28 5.63 -0.04
N CYS A 164 18.82 5.86 1.20
CA CYS A 164 18.15 7.07 1.66
C CYS A 164 18.99 7.94 2.59
#